data_AF-A0A3D4FPP0-F1
#
_entry.id   AF-A0A3D4FPP0-F1
#
_cell.length_a   1.000
_cell.length_b   1.000
_cell.length_c   1.000
_cell.angle_alpha   90.00
_cell.angle_beta   90.00
_cell.angle_gamma   90.00
#
_symmetry.space_group_name_H-M   'P 1'
#
loop_
_entity.id
_entity.type
_entity.pdbx_description
1 polymer ?
#
loop_
_entity_poly.entity_id
_entity_poly.type
_entity_poly.pdbx_seq_one_letter_code
_entity_poly.pdbx_strand_id
1 'polypeptide(L)'
;MEFSLPLASPLLIAGLAGGMLRAVVGYIKAKNALKKSPNFSPLYLLSTVFASGAIGYLTVWFFYDLREIVLGPLPFTPAISAVLGYAGGDIMENVYKIFTKRLTLFEKAK
;
A
#
# COMPACT_ATOMS: atom_id res chain seq x y z
N MET A 1 -5.42 19.18 -20.61
CA MET A 1 -5.63 18.09 -19.65
C MET A 1 -5.10 18.57 -18.31
N GLU A 2 -5.97 19.00 -17.40
CA GLU A 2 -5.55 19.29 -16.02
C GLU A 2 -5.48 17.96 -15.26
N PHE A 3 -4.32 17.30 -15.35
CA PHE A 3 -3.99 16.13 -14.53
C PHE A 3 -3.48 16.60 -13.18
N SER A 4 -4.40 17.06 -12.32
CA SER A 4 -4.07 17.46 -10.96
C SER A 4 -5.22 17.10 -10.04
N LEU A 5 -5.21 15.87 -9.50
CA LEU A 5 -6.01 15.62 -8.31
C LEU A 5 -5.51 16.55 -7.20
N PRO A 6 -6.39 17.31 -6.53
CA PRO A 6 -5.97 18.07 -5.37
C PRO A 6 -5.38 17.10 -4.33
N LEU A 7 -4.32 17.53 -3.65
CA LEU A 7 -3.54 16.67 -2.74
C LEU A 7 -4.41 15.98 -1.67
N ALA A 8 -5.52 16.64 -1.29
CA ALA A 8 -6.52 16.19 -0.33
C ALA A 8 -7.78 15.56 -0.98
N SER A 9 -7.70 15.07 -2.22
CA SER A 9 -8.87 14.47 -2.89
C SER A 9 -9.35 13.22 -2.13
N PRO A 10 -10.67 12.98 -2.04
CA PRO A 10 -11.21 11.78 -1.41
C PRO A 10 -10.67 10.48 -2.00
N LEU A 11 -10.31 10.49 -3.29
CA LEU A 11 -9.71 9.36 -4.00
C LEU A 11 -8.31 9.04 -3.46
N LEU A 12 -7.46 10.06 -3.32
CA LEU A 12 -6.09 9.89 -2.83
C LEU A 12 -6.05 9.51 -1.36
N ILE A 13 -6.93 10.11 -0.55
CA ILE A 13 -7.09 9.75 0.87
C ILE A 13 -7.54 8.29 1.00
N ALA A 14 -8.49 7.85 0.17
CA ALA A 14 -8.92 6.46 0.16
C ALA A 14 -7.81 5.50 -0.27
N GLY A 15 -7.00 5.86 -1.28
CA GLY A 15 -5.81 5.12 -1.69
C GLY A 15 -4.76 4.97 -0.57
N LEU A 16 -4.48 6.07 0.12
CA LEU A 16 -3.61 6.08 1.28
C LEU A 16 -4.13 5.15 2.39
N ALA A 17 -5.43 5.23 2.70
CA ALA A 17 -6.05 4.36 3.69
C ALA A 17 -5.96 2.87 3.29
N GLY A 18 -6.15 2.56 2.00
CA GLY A 18 -5.96 1.22 1.44
C GLY A 18 -4.53 0.69 1.66
N GLY A 19 -3.52 1.51 1.36
CA GLY A 19 -2.12 1.16 1.61
C GLY A 19 -1.83 0.91 3.09
N MET A 20 -2.32 1.79 3.98
CA MET A 20 -2.16 1.60 5.43
C MET A 20 -2.80 0.30 5.92
N LEU A 21 -4.00 -0.03 5.44
CA LEU A 21 -4.67 -1.29 5.75
C LEU A 21 -3.83 -2.51 5.34
N ARG A 22 -3.15 -2.45 4.19
CA ARG A 22 -2.26 -3.54 3.73
C ARG A 22 -1.07 -3.75 4.66
N ALA A 23 -0.47 -2.68 5.18
CA ALA A 23 0.61 -2.79 6.18
C ALA A 23 0.11 -3.43 7.48
N VAL A 24 -1.08 -3.04 7.96
CA VAL A 24 -1.67 -3.64 9.17
C VAL A 24 -1.94 -5.13 8.98
N VAL A 25 -2.52 -5.52 7.84
CA VAL A 25 -2.75 -6.94 7.50
C VAL A 25 -1.43 -7.71 7.42
N GLY A 26 -0.40 -7.14 6.80
CA GLY A 26 0.94 -7.73 6.73
C GLY A 26 1.54 -7.96 8.12
N TYR A 27 1.42 -6.99 9.01
CA TYR A 27 1.87 -7.09 10.39
C TYR A 27 1.13 -8.19 11.18
N ILE A 28 -0.20 -8.27 11.07
CA ILE A 28 -1.00 -9.32 11.72
C ILE A 28 -0.56 -10.70 11.23
N LYS A 29 -0.35 -10.86 9.92
CA LYS A 29 0.15 -12.13 9.34
C LYS A 29 1.53 -12.48 9.86
N ALA A 30 2.46 -11.52 9.91
CA ALA A 30 3.81 -11.74 10.40
C ALA A 30 3.81 -12.18 11.87
N LYS A 31 2.98 -11.55 12.72
CA LYS A 31 2.80 -11.91 14.12
C LYS A 31 2.25 -13.33 14.30
N ASN A 32 1.31 -13.74 13.46
CA ASN A 32 0.70 -15.08 13.55
C ASN A 32 1.61 -16.19 12.98
N ALA A 33 2.40 -15.89 11.95
CA ALA A 33 3.31 -16.86 11.33
C ALA A 33 4.56 -17.11 12.19
N LEU A 34 5.10 -16.07 12.82
CA LEU A 34 6.25 -16.17 13.72
C LEU A 34 5.73 -16.48 15.12
N LYS A 35 5.58 -17.77 15.46
CA LYS A 35 5.25 -18.30 16.81
C LYS A 35 6.05 -17.69 17.97
N LYS A 36 7.15 -17.00 17.67
CA LYS A 36 8.03 -16.27 18.60
C LYS A 36 7.87 -14.78 18.30
N SER A 37 7.19 -14.03 19.18
CA SER A 37 7.00 -12.58 19.05
C SER A 37 8.32 -11.88 18.68
N PRO A 38 8.51 -11.36 17.46
CA PRO A 38 9.58 -10.40 17.24
C PRO A 38 9.28 -9.20 18.15
N ASN A 39 10.31 -8.64 18.80
CA ASN A 39 10.18 -7.45 19.64
C ASN A 39 9.31 -6.41 18.94
N PHE A 40 8.10 -6.18 19.48
CA PHE A 40 7.16 -5.24 18.91
C PHE A 40 7.78 -3.84 18.98
N SER A 41 8.18 -3.32 17.83
CA SER A 41 8.66 -1.94 17.71
C SER A 41 7.52 -1.09 17.14
N PRO A 42 6.86 -0.25 17.95
CA PRO A 42 5.80 0.63 17.47
C PRO A 42 6.32 1.60 16.39
N LEU A 43 7.59 2.01 16.47
CA LEU A 43 8.23 2.84 15.46
C LEU A 43 8.35 2.12 14.10
N TYR A 44 8.64 0.82 14.13
CA TYR A 44 8.71 0.00 12.91
C TYR A 44 7.33 -0.23 12.28
N LEU A 45 6.29 -0.44 13.10
CA LEU A 45 4.92 -0.51 12.61
C LEU A 45 4.51 0.82 11.96
N LEU A 46 4.81 1.94 12.62
CA LEU A 46 4.48 3.26 12.10
C LEU A 46 5.18 3.52 10.76
N SER A 47 6.48 3.25 10.65
CA SER A 47 7.23 3.48 9.42
C SER A 47 6.74 2.61 8.27
N THR A 48 6.39 1.35 8.53
CA THR A 48 5.83 0.45 7.50
C THR A 48 4.43 0.86 7.06
N VAL A 49 3.58 1.32 7.99
CA VAL A 49 2.24 1.84 7.69
C VAL A 49 2.32 3.13 6.86
N PHE A 50 3.18 4.07 7.24
CA PHE A 50 3.38 5.32 6.48
C PHE A 50 3.95 5.06 5.09
N ALA A 51 4.97 4.19 4.98
CA ALA A 51 5.53 3.80 3.69
C ALA A 51 4.45 3.18 2.80
N SER A 52 3.72 2.17 3.31
CA SER A 52 2.64 1.50 2.58
C SER A 52 1.51 2.45 2.18
N GLY A 53 1.13 3.38 3.06
CA GLY A 53 0.17 4.44 2.76
C GLY A 53 0.63 5.37 1.64
N ALA A 54 1.91 5.79 1.63
CA ALA A 54 2.47 6.61 0.56
C ALA A 54 2.46 5.88 -0.79
N ILE A 55 2.71 4.58 -0.81
CA ILE A 55 2.62 3.78 -2.04
C ILE A 55 1.17 3.62 -2.49
N GLY A 56 0.24 3.41 -1.56
CA GLY A 56 -1.20 3.37 -1.88
C GLY A 56 -1.67 4.68 -2.50
N TYR A 57 -1.22 5.81 -1.95
CA TYR A 57 -1.46 7.15 -2.51
C TYR A 57 -0.91 7.28 -3.94
N LEU A 58 0.36 6.94 -4.15
CA LEU A 58 1.00 7.01 -5.47
C LEU A 58 0.34 6.08 -6.48
N THR A 59 -0.06 4.89 -6.06
CA THR A 59 -0.77 3.92 -6.90
C THR A 59 -2.07 4.52 -7.42
N VAL A 60 -2.87 5.13 -6.54
CA VAL A 60 -4.12 5.78 -6.96
C VAL A 60 -3.86 6.96 -7.88
N TRP A 61 -2.81 7.75 -7.63
CA TRP A 61 -2.44 8.85 -8.52
C TRP A 61 -2.11 8.35 -9.94
N PHE A 62 -1.24 7.34 -10.06
CA PHE A 62 -0.89 6.75 -11.36
C PHE A 62 -2.11 6.16 -12.08
N PHE A 63 -2.96 5.42 -11.37
CA PHE A 63 -4.15 4.81 -11.98
C PHE A 63 -5.24 5.83 -12.31
N TYR A 64 -5.30 6.95 -11.60
CA TYR A 64 -6.20 8.04 -11.96
C TYR A 64 -5.78 8.69 -13.28
N ASP A 65 -4.48 8.89 -13.50
CA ASP A 65 -3.98 9.45 -14.75
C ASP A 65 -4.17 8.46 -15.92
N LEU A 66 -4.00 7.16 -15.65
CA LEU A 66 -4.18 6.08 -16.63
C LEU A 66 -5.63 5.59 -16.75
N ARG A 67 -6.60 6.23 -16.07
CA ARG A 67 -7.98 5.71 -15.95
C ARG A 67 -8.66 5.49 -17.30
N GLU A 68 -8.40 6.35 -18.28
CA GLU A 68 -8.99 6.26 -19.62
C GLU A 68 -8.47 5.04 -20.39
N ILE A 69 -7.23 4.62 -20.11
CA ILE A 69 -6.59 3.46 -20.73
C ILE A 69 -6.96 2.17 -20.00
N VAL A 70 -7.06 2.23 -18.66
CA VAL A 70 -7.16 1.02 -17.81
C VAL A 70 -8.60 0.67 -17.43
N LEU A 71 -9.45 1.67 -17.15
CA LEU A 71 -10.80 1.48 -16.60
C LEU A 71 -11.93 1.88 -17.56
N GLY A 72 -11.61 2.58 -18.65
CA GLY A 72 -12.60 3.01 -19.64
C GLY A 72 -13.73 3.83 -18.98
N PRO A 73 -15.02 3.45 -19.15
CA PRO A 73 -16.16 4.21 -18.62
C PRO A 73 -16.46 3.96 -17.13
N LEU A 74 -15.71 3.10 -16.43
CA LEU A 74 -15.99 2.81 -15.03
C LEU A 74 -15.76 4.03 -14.13
N PRO A 75 -16.71 4.36 -13.23
CA PRO A 75 -16.56 5.50 -12.33
C PRO A 75 -15.44 5.24 -11.32
N PHE A 76 -14.49 6.16 -11.24
CA PHE A 76 -13.40 6.10 -10.26
C PHE A 76 -13.94 6.58 -8.90
N THR A 77 -14.34 5.63 -8.05
CA THR A 77 -14.91 5.91 -6.72
C THR A 77 -13.86 5.80 -5.62
N PRO A 78 -14.05 6.46 -4.46
CA PRO A 78 -13.15 6.29 -3.31
C PRO A 78 -13.01 4.82 -2.86
N ALA A 79 -14.06 4.01 -2.99
CA ALA A 79 -13.99 2.59 -2.68
C ALA A 79 -13.01 1.84 -3.60
N ILE A 80 -13.06 2.12 -4.92
CA ILE A 80 -12.13 1.56 -5.90
C ILE A 80 -10.70 2.06 -5.62
N SER A 81 -10.53 3.34 -5.30
CA SER A 81 -9.23 3.90 -4.90
C SER A 81 -8.64 3.20 -3.68
N ALA A 82 -9.44 2.89 -2.66
CA ALA A 82 -8.97 2.16 -1.48
C ALA A 82 -8.48 0.75 -1.83
N VAL A 83 -9.21 0.04 -2.69
CA VAL A 83 -8.80 -1.30 -3.15
C VAL A 83 -7.51 -1.22 -3.98
N LEU A 84 -7.42 -0.24 -4.89
CA LEU A 84 -6.21 0.03 -5.68
C LEU A 84 -5.00 0.34 -4.80
N GLY A 85 -5.18 1.20 -3.79
CA GLY A 85 -4.12 1.54 -2.85
C GLY A 85 -3.64 0.34 -2.03
N TYR A 86 -4.57 -0.53 -1.60
CA TYR A 86 -4.26 -1.78 -0.92
C TYR A 86 -3.46 -2.74 -1.84
N ALA A 87 -3.88 -2.88 -3.09
CA ALA A 87 -3.20 -3.72 -4.09
C ALA A 87 -1.80 -3.19 -4.43
N GLY A 88 -1.64 -1.87 -4.59
CA GLY A 88 -0.34 -1.24 -4.82
C GLY A 88 0.67 -1.50 -3.70
N GLY A 89 0.22 -1.45 -2.44
CA GLY A 89 1.04 -1.83 -1.29
C GLY A 89 1.51 -3.28 -1.33
N ASP A 90 0.67 -4.20 -1.81
CA ASP A 90 1.02 -5.61 -1.97
C ASP A 90 2.06 -5.83 -3.09
N ILE A 91 1.89 -5.15 -4.22
CA ILE A 91 2.84 -5.18 -5.34
C ILE A 91 4.23 -4.76 -4.86
N MET A 92 4.34 -3.65 -4.11
CA MET A 92 5.66 -3.21 -3.63
C MET A 92 6.28 -4.24 -2.66
N GLU A 93 5.50 -4.82 -1.75
CA GLU A 93 6.03 -5.87 -0.87
C GLU A 93 6.56 -7.06 -1.66
N ASN A 94 5.84 -7.48 -2.70
CA ASN A 94 6.27 -8.59 -3.54
C ASN A 94 7.52 -8.25 -4.36
N VAL A 95 7.61 -7.02 -4.89
CA VAL A 95 8.83 -6.51 -5.55
C VAL A 95 10.02 -6.48 -4.59
N TYR A 96 9.83 -6.02 -3.35
CA TYR A 96 10.87 -6.03 -2.33
C TYR A 96 11.38 -7.45 -2.05
N LYS A 97 10.48 -8.43 -1.92
CA LYS A 97 10.84 -9.84 -1.71
C LYS A 97 11.68 -10.40 -2.86
N ILE A 98 11.34 -10.06 -4.10
CA ILE A 98 12.12 -10.47 -5.30
C ILE A 98 13.55 -9.90 -5.22
N PHE A 99 13.69 -8.59 -4.95
CA PHE A 99 15.00 -7.95 -4.91
C PHE A 99 15.89 -8.40 -3.75
N THR A 100 15.30 -8.61 -2.57
CA THR A 100 16.06 -8.97 -1.36
C THR A 100 16.19 -10.48 -1.15
N LYS A 101 15.50 -11.31 -1.94
CA LYS A 101 15.34 -12.77 -1.76
C LYS A 101 14.88 -13.16 -0.34
N ARG A 102 14.27 -12.24 0.40
CA ARG A 102 13.70 -12.47 1.73
C ARG A 102 12.25 -12.92 1.59
N LEU A 103 11.81 -13.82 2.46
CA LEU A 103 10.43 -14.32 2.43
C LEU A 103 9.42 -13.25 2.84
N THR A 104 9.87 -12.24 3.58
CA THR A 104 9.04 -11.12 4.04
C THR A 104 9.85 -9.82 4.15
N LEU A 105 9.16 -8.67 4.04
CA LEU A 105 9.69 -7.36 4.46
C LEU A 105 10.11 -7.36 5.95
N PHE A 106 9.67 -8.33 6.73
CA PHE A 106 9.80 -8.41 8.19
C PHE A 106 11.03 -9.17 8.67
N GLU A 107 11.90 -9.63 7.77
CA GLU A 107 13.07 -10.43 8.13
C GLU A 107 14.27 -9.54 8.43
N LYS A 108 14.77 -9.56 9.68
CA LYS A 108 15.90 -8.73 10.13
C LYS A 108 17.16 -9.05 9.32
N ALA A 109 17.89 -8.02 8.86
CA ALA A 109 19.20 -8.23 8.25
C ALA A 109 20.15 -8.87 9.28
N LYS A 110 20.83 -9.95 8.87
CA LYS A 110 21.88 -10.60 9.64
C LYS A 110 23.20 -9.90 9.33
#